data_AF-A0A3B4YWF7-F1
#
_entry.id   AF-A0A3B4YWF7-F1
#
_cell.length_a   1.000
_cell.length_b   1.000
_cell.length_c   1.000
_cell.angle_alpha   90.00
_cell.angle_beta   90.00
_cell.angle_gamma   90.00
#
_symmetry.space_group_name_H-M   'P 1'
#
loop_
_entity.id
_entity.type
_entity.pdbx_description
1 polymer ?
#
loop_
_entity_poly.entity_id
_entity_poly.type
_entity_poly.pdbx_seq_one_letter_code
_entity_poly.pdbx_strand_id
1 'polypeptide(L)'
;KVLCLLTIMLPFWFAEGGLPTPKSGLKMNLRGGDVSYYYFCTKNFTGKRFVLAAAHVHYKTRTSGLIRGILRDFKVVTRQKKDECRNFMKVLLSRQGGLFLCGTNAFNPLCANYTGDTLEMVGDTVSGMARCPYDPKHANVALFAEGNLFTATVTDFLAIDAVIYRSLGDSPALRTVKHDSKWFREPYFVSAVEWGPHIYFFFREIAMEFNYLEKVVVSRVARVCKRDQGGSQRVLEKQWTSFLKARLNCSVPGDSHFYFNLLHSTSPIIRMHGRDIILGVFSTPANSIPGSAVCAFDMEQLAAVFDGRFKEQKSPESIWTPVPDEVIPKPRCRWQ
;
A
#
# COMPACT_ATOMS: atom_id res chain seq x y z
N LYS A 1 6.43 -13.07 -6.83
CA LYS A 1 7.31 -11.89 -7.09
C LYS A 1 6.44 -10.76 -7.59
N VAL A 2 6.08 -9.81 -6.74
CA VAL A 2 5.30 -8.62 -7.12
C VAL A 2 6.32 -7.57 -7.53
N LEU A 3 6.33 -7.22 -8.81
CA LEU A 3 7.10 -6.12 -9.34
C LEU A 3 6.08 -5.08 -9.80
N CYS A 4 5.57 -4.30 -8.84
CA CYS A 4 4.80 -3.09 -9.09
C CYS A 4 5.85 -1.96 -9.21
N LEU A 5 6.65 -2.04 -10.27
CA LEU A 5 7.64 -1.02 -10.58
C LEU A 5 6.90 0.11 -11.31
N LEU A 6 6.86 1.28 -10.67
CA LEU A 6 6.83 2.54 -11.41
C LEU A 6 8.23 2.73 -11.98
N THR A 7 8.60 1.92 -12.98
CA THR A 7 9.96 1.93 -13.53
C THR A 7 9.88 1.79 -15.03
N ILE A 8 10.19 2.90 -15.68
CA ILE A 8 11.27 2.98 -16.67
C ILE A 8 11.56 1.60 -17.29
N MET A 9 11.04 1.40 -18.50
CA MET A 9 11.39 0.29 -19.35
C MET A 9 12.86 0.40 -19.77
N LEU A 10 13.77 -0.17 -18.98
CA LEU A 10 15.14 -0.48 -19.38
C LEU A 10 15.37 -1.96 -19.07
N PRO A 11 14.72 -2.87 -19.83
CA PRO A 11 15.50 -3.60 -20.84
C PRO A 11 14.72 -3.96 -22.12
N PHE A 12 13.62 -3.26 -22.44
CA PHE A 12 12.84 -3.51 -23.66
C PHE A 12 13.21 -2.60 -24.85
N TRP A 13 14.21 -1.71 -24.69
CA TRP A 13 14.57 -0.66 -25.65
C TRP A 13 16.09 -0.53 -25.84
N PHE A 14 16.77 -1.62 -26.17
CA PHE A 14 18.09 -1.56 -26.84
C PHE A 14 17.98 -2.29 -28.19
N ALA A 15 17.11 -1.76 -29.04
CA ALA A 15 17.14 -1.95 -30.48
C ALA A 15 16.38 -0.74 -31.03
N GLU A 16 17.06 0.06 -31.86
CA GLU A 16 16.59 1.32 -32.48
C GLU A 16 16.76 2.57 -31.59
N GLY A 17 17.83 3.31 -31.91
CA GLY A 17 18.31 4.46 -31.16
C GLY A 17 17.39 5.68 -31.21
N GLY A 18 17.24 6.31 -30.05
CA GLY A 18 16.60 7.62 -29.87
C GLY A 18 16.09 7.78 -28.44
N LEU A 19 16.71 8.67 -27.64
CA LEU A 19 16.21 9.01 -26.31
C LEU A 19 14.96 9.89 -26.41
N PRO A 20 13.84 9.55 -25.74
CA PRO A 20 12.73 10.49 -25.55
C PRO A 20 12.83 11.21 -24.19
N THR A 21 12.54 12.51 -24.19
CA THR A 21 12.44 13.37 -23.01
C THR A 21 11.13 13.13 -22.23
N PRO A 22 11.11 13.39 -20.90
CA PRO A 22 9.98 13.04 -20.05
C PRO A 22 8.85 14.07 -20.18
N LYS A 23 7.87 13.80 -21.03
CA LYS A 23 6.54 14.42 -20.96
C LYS A 23 5.46 13.33 -20.98
N SER A 24 4.66 13.30 -19.90
CA SER A 24 3.31 12.72 -19.79
C SER A 24 3.06 11.35 -20.45
N GLY A 25 3.04 10.29 -19.62
CA GLY A 25 2.32 9.02 -19.88
C GLY A 25 2.81 8.18 -21.06
N LEU A 26 3.52 7.07 -20.79
CA LEU A 26 3.83 6.08 -21.82
C LEU A 26 2.54 5.43 -22.35
N LYS A 27 2.19 5.69 -23.61
CA LYS A 27 1.18 4.90 -24.36
C LYS A 27 1.85 3.63 -24.87
N MET A 28 1.34 2.45 -24.48
CA MET A 28 1.71 1.19 -25.13
C MET A 28 0.66 0.84 -26.19
N ASN A 29 1.08 0.81 -27.45
CA ASN A 29 0.23 0.43 -28.57
C ASN A 29 0.23 -1.11 -28.68
N LEU A 30 -0.70 -1.77 -27.99
CA LEU A 30 -0.98 -3.18 -28.24
C LEU A 30 -1.96 -3.25 -29.43
N ARG A 31 -1.59 -4.00 -30.47
CA ARG A 31 -2.35 -4.09 -31.74
C ARG A 31 -3.86 -4.14 -31.48
N GLY A 32 -4.56 -3.05 -31.83
CA GLY A 32 -6.02 -3.00 -31.84
C GLY A 32 -6.71 -1.93 -30.97
N GLY A 33 -5.98 -1.01 -30.32
CA GLY A 33 -6.61 0.17 -29.70
C GLY A 33 -5.68 1.02 -28.86
N ASP A 34 -5.93 2.33 -28.84
CA ASP A 34 -5.29 3.31 -27.96
C ASP A 34 -5.68 3.05 -26.49
N VAL A 35 -5.01 2.10 -25.83
CA VAL A 35 -5.18 1.85 -24.39
C VAL A 35 -4.02 2.50 -23.64
N SER A 36 -4.30 3.62 -22.98
CA SER A 36 -3.35 4.25 -22.05
C SER A 36 -3.26 3.42 -20.76
N TYR A 37 -2.13 2.76 -20.55
CA TYR A 37 -1.84 1.99 -19.33
C TYR A 37 -1.27 2.93 -18.26
N TYR A 38 -2.06 3.27 -17.25
CA TYR A 38 -1.62 4.17 -16.15
C TYR A 38 -0.96 3.43 -14.98
N TYR A 39 -1.18 2.12 -14.85
CA TYR A 39 -0.69 1.31 -13.72
C TYR A 39 -0.27 -0.09 -14.17
N PHE A 40 1.02 -0.38 -14.20
CA PHE A 40 1.51 -1.73 -14.46
C PHE A 40 1.77 -2.45 -13.14
N CYS A 41 0.96 -3.47 -12.83
CA CYS A 41 1.37 -4.46 -11.83
C CYS A 41 1.37 -5.83 -12.47
N THR A 42 2.55 -6.45 -12.54
CA THR A 42 2.65 -7.84 -12.95
C THR A 42 2.49 -8.72 -11.72
N LYS A 43 1.40 -9.49 -11.67
CA LYS A 43 1.27 -10.59 -10.71
C LYS A 43 1.34 -11.91 -11.46
N ASN A 44 2.22 -12.78 -10.97
CA ASN A 44 2.30 -14.17 -11.39
C ASN A 44 1.38 -15.00 -10.52
N PHE A 45 0.28 -15.48 -11.09
CA PHE A 45 -0.55 -16.51 -10.49
C PHE A 45 -0.57 -17.68 -11.45
N THR A 46 -0.37 -18.91 -10.95
CA THR A 46 -0.50 -20.15 -11.75
C THR A 46 0.24 -20.13 -13.11
N GLY A 47 1.39 -19.46 -13.20
CA GLY A 47 2.16 -19.32 -14.45
C GLY A 47 1.66 -18.28 -15.46
N LYS A 48 0.62 -17.52 -15.11
CA LYS A 48 0.05 -16.38 -15.87
C LYS A 48 0.55 -15.04 -15.30
N ARG A 49 0.95 -14.11 -16.17
CA ARG A 49 1.21 -12.70 -15.84
C ARG A 49 -0.04 -11.89 -16.09
N PHE A 50 -0.58 -11.27 -15.05
CA PHE A 50 -1.68 -10.32 -15.16
C PHE A 50 -1.15 -8.90 -15.29
N VAL A 51 -1.80 -8.07 -16.10
CA VAL A 51 -1.54 -6.63 -16.25
C VAL A 51 -2.87 -5.91 -16.06
N LEU A 52 -2.89 -4.97 -15.11
CA LEU A 52 -4.03 -4.12 -14.82
C LEU A 52 -3.93 -2.85 -15.68
N ALA A 53 -5.07 -2.30 -16.08
CA ALA A 53 -5.15 -1.04 -16.80
C ALA A 53 -6.45 -0.31 -16.42
N ALA A 54 -6.60 0.93 -16.87
CA ALA A 54 -7.91 1.59 -16.82
C ALA A 54 -8.92 0.78 -17.64
N ALA A 55 -10.04 0.40 -17.02
CA ALA A 55 -11.14 -0.38 -17.59
C ALA A 55 -10.82 -1.81 -18.07
N HIS A 56 -9.57 -2.27 -17.97
CA HIS A 56 -9.18 -3.58 -18.51
C HIS A 56 -8.24 -4.34 -17.59
N VAL A 57 -8.41 -5.67 -17.56
CA VAL A 57 -7.43 -6.60 -16.99
C VAL A 57 -7.07 -7.61 -18.05
N HIS A 58 -5.77 -7.74 -18.31
CA HIS A 58 -5.22 -8.66 -19.29
C HIS A 58 -4.39 -9.73 -18.60
N TYR A 59 -4.35 -10.94 -19.13
CA TYR A 59 -3.35 -11.93 -18.72
C TYR A 59 -2.66 -12.61 -19.91
N LYS A 60 -1.40 -12.96 -19.68
CA LYS A 60 -0.54 -13.66 -20.64
C LYS A 60 0.05 -14.91 -19.99
N THR A 61 -0.04 -16.05 -20.66
CA THR A 61 0.61 -17.30 -20.23
C THR A 61 2.07 -17.33 -20.67
N ARG A 62 2.91 -18.04 -19.91
CA ARG A 62 4.35 -18.15 -20.21
C ARG A 62 4.65 -18.89 -21.52
N THR A 63 3.74 -19.76 -21.96
CA THR A 63 3.88 -20.66 -23.12
C THR A 63 3.36 -20.08 -24.44
N SER A 64 2.37 -19.17 -24.40
CA SER A 64 1.86 -18.52 -25.61
C SER A 64 1.97 -17.02 -25.45
N GLY A 65 2.68 -16.35 -26.36
CA GLY A 65 2.83 -14.91 -26.41
C GLY A 65 1.52 -14.10 -26.39
N LEU A 66 0.37 -14.77 -26.59
CA LEU A 66 -0.96 -14.20 -26.71
C LEU A 66 -1.59 -13.79 -25.36
N ILE A 67 -2.25 -12.63 -25.37
CA ILE A 67 -3.22 -12.21 -24.35
C ILE A 67 -4.47 -13.07 -24.55
N ARG A 68 -4.89 -13.84 -23.54
CA ARG A 68 -5.99 -14.82 -23.69
C ARG A 68 -7.31 -14.39 -23.02
N GLY A 69 -7.30 -13.44 -22.10
CA GLY A 69 -8.51 -12.93 -21.45
C GLY A 69 -8.48 -11.43 -21.28
N ILE A 70 -9.63 -10.79 -21.53
CA ILE A 70 -9.86 -9.37 -21.31
C ILE A 70 -11.08 -9.25 -20.40
N LEU A 71 -10.88 -8.79 -19.17
CA LEU A 71 -12.00 -8.32 -18.37
C LEU A 71 -12.49 -7.00 -18.97
N ARG A 72 -13.71 -6.97 -19.48
CA ARG A 72 -14.41 -5.78 -19.97
C ARG A 72 -15.68 -5.57 -19.13
N ASP A 73 -15.54 -5.35 -17.83
CA ASP A 73 -16.71 -5.16 -16.98
C ASP A 73 -16.62 -3.92 -16.10
N PHE A 74 -17.81 -3.40 -15.77
CA PHE A 74 -18.18 -2.03 -15.34
C PHE A 74 -18.61 -1.11 -16.50
N LYS A 75 -19.92 -1.13 -16.81
CA LYS A 75 -20.60 -0.15 -17.66
C LYS A 75 -20.31 1.25 -17.16
N VAL A 76 -19.50 1.99 -17.91
CA VAL A 76 -19.25 3.40 -17.69
C VAL A 76 -20.57 4.15 -17.93
N VAL A 77 -21.16 4.72 -16.88
CA VAL A 77 -22.24 5.70 -17.05
C VAL A 77 -21.58 7.00 -17.49
N THR A 78 -21.33 7.16 -18.79
CA THR A 78 -20.80 8.40 -19.33
C THR A 78 -21.92 9.42 -19.45
N ARG A 79 -22.03 10.32 -18.47
CA ARG A 79 -22.40 11.71 -18.73
C ARG A 79 -21.25 12.61 -18.30
N GLN A 80 -20.09 12.52 -18.99
CA GLN A 80 -19.17 13.63 -19.31
C GLN A 80 -17.80 13.14 -19.84
N LYS A 81 -17.19 13.98 -20.68
CA LYS A 81 -15.96 13.79 -21.49
C LYS A 81 -14.62 13.83 -20.70
N LYS A 82 -14.54 13.42 -19.43
CA LYS A 82 -13.26 13.47 -18.67
C LYS A 82 -12.66 12.08 -18.45
N ASP A 83 -11.35 11.94 -18.73
CA ASP A 83 -10.56 10.72 -18.54
C ASP A 83 -10.58 10.16 -17.10
N GLU A 84 -10.97 10.97 -16.12
CA GLU A 84 -11.08 10.59 -14.71
C GLU A 84 -12.34 9.76 -14.39
N CYS A 85 -13.37 9.77 -15.23
CA CYS A 85 -14.60 8.98 -15.04
C CYS A 85 -14.47 7.51 -15.50
N ARG A 86 -13.24 6.97 -15.53
CA ARG A 86 -12.97 5.57 -15.86
C ARG A 86 -12.88 4.73 -14.58
N ASN A 87 -13.04 3.42 -14.72
CA ASN A 87 -12.72 2.48 -13.64
C ASN A 87 -11.22 2.14 -13.67
N PHE A 88 -10.45 2.60 -12.69
CA PHE A 88 -9.03 2.26 -12.58
C PHE A 88 -8.87 1.09 -11.61
N MET A 89 -8.40 -0.05 -12.09
CA MET A 89 -8.18 -1.22 -11.24
C MET A 89 -6.96 -0.98 -10.33
N LYS A 90 -7.18 -1.02 -9.01
CA LYS A 90 -6.15 -0.71 -7.99
C LYS A 90 -5.81 -1.92 -7.12
N VAL A 91 -6.67 -2.93 -7.08
CA VAL A 91 -6.45 -4.19 -6.35
C VAL A 91 -6.60 -5.37 -7.29
N LEU A 92 -5.65 -6.29 -7.21
CA LEU A 92 -5.73 -7.63 -7.78
C LEU A 92 -5.04 -8.59 -6.83
N LEU A 93 -5.79 -9.50 -6.23
CA LEU A 93 -5.28 -10.47 -5.28
C LEU A 93 -5.76 -11.87 -5.66
N SER A 94 -4.95 -12.88 -5.37
CA SER A 94 -5.41 -14.27 -5.43
C SER A 94 -6.09 -14.62 -4.12
N ARG A 95 -7.19 -15.36 -4.23
CA ARG A 95 -7.93 -15.93 -3.10
C ARG A 95 -8.21 -17.40 -3.39
N GLN A 96 -8.55 -18.19 -2.37
CA GLN A 96 -9.08 -19.53 -2.60
C GLN A 96 -10.30 -19.45 -3.54
N GLY A 97 -10.26 -20.20 -4.65
CA GLY A 97 -11.33 -20.21 -5.65
C GLY A 97 -11.25 -19.14 -6.75
N GLY A 98 -10.25 -18.24 -6.74
CA GLY A 98 -10.09 -17.29 -7.85
C GLY A 98 -9.29 -16.03 -7.54
N LEU A 99 -9.76 -14.92 -8.08
CA LEU A 99 -9.17 -13.60 -7.98
C LEU A 99 -10.14 -12.63 -7.31
N PHE A 100 -9.60 -11.68 -6.57
CA PHE A 100 -10.33 -10.56 -5.99
C PHE A 100 -9.81 -9.26 -6.60
N LEU A 101 -10.72 -8.48 -7.18
CA LEU A 101 -10.39 -7.25 -7.88
C LEU A 101 -11.18 -6.09 -7.30
N CYS A 102 -10.54 -4.92 -7.23
CA CYS A 102 -11.20 -3.66 -6.92
C CYS A 102 -10.71 -2.56 -7.86
N GLY A 103 -11.62 -1.64 -8.19
CA GLY A 103 -11.29 -0.45 -8.94
C GLY A 103 -12.08 0.77 -8.48
N THR A 104 -11.61 1.94 -8.89
CA THR A 104 -12.18 3.25 -8.50
C THR A 104 -13.60 3.46 -9.02
N ASN A 105 -13.96 2.76 -10.10
CA ASN A 105 -15.27 2.76 -10.74
C ASN A 105 -15.91 4.16 -10.81
N ALA A 106 -15.24 5.07 -11.54
CA ALA A 106 -15.68 6.46 -11.72
C ALA A 106 -15.98 7.18 -10.39
N PHE A 107 -15.04 7.04 -9.44
CA PHE A 107 -15.16 7.55 -8.08
C PHE A 107 -16.34 6.97 -7.27
N ASN A 108 -16.73 5.74 -7.55
CA ASN A 108 -17.61 4.97 -6.69
C ASN A 108 -17.04 3.55 -6.57
N PRO A 109 -15.99 3.37 -5.74
CA PRO A 109 -15.13 2.20 -5.80
C PRO A 109 -15.93 0.91 -5.55
N LEU A 110 -15.64 -0.11 -6.35
CA LEU A 110 -16.30 -1.42 -6.30
C LEU A 110 -15.27 -2.54 -6.36
N CYS A 111 -15.61 -3.66 -5.71
CA CYS A 111 -14.83 -4.88 -5.73
C CYS A 111 -15.70 -6.06 -6.19
N ALA A 112 -15.09 -7.08 -6.77
CA ALA A 112 -15.75 -8.32 -7.13
C ALA A 112 -14.76 -9.50 -7.14
N ASN A 113 -15.30 -10.71 -6.95
CA ASN A 113 -14.54 -11.94 -7.15
C ASN A 113 -14.65 -12.36 -8.61
N TYR A 114 -13.59 -12.98 -9.12
CA TYR A 114 -13.50 -13.49 -10.47
C TYR A 114 -12.87 -14.87 -10.48
N THR A 115 -13.22 -15.69 -11.46
CA THR A 115 -12.51 -16.95 -11.71
C THR A 115 -11.05 -16.67 -12.11
N GLY A 116 -10.13 -17.55 -11.73
CA GLY A 116 -8.70 -17.38 -12.05
C GLY A 116 -8.36 -17.60 -13.54
N ASP A 117 -9.19 -18.36 -14.25
CA ASP A 117 -8.89 -18.81 -15.60
C ASP A 117 -9.64 -18.05 -16.68
N THR A 118 -10.96 -17.91 -16.52
CA THR A 118 -11.85 -17.26 -17.50
C THR A 118 -12.07 -15.77 -17.20
N LEU A 119 -11.71 -15.29 -16.01
CA LEU A 119 -12.01 -13.93 -15.53
C LEU A 119 -13.53 -13.64 -15.53
N GLU A 120 -14.35 -14.64 -15.22
CA GLU A 120 -15.80 -14.48 -15.07
C GLU A 120 -16.13 -14.06 -13.64
N MET A 121 -17.05 -13.12 -13.47
CA MET A 121 -17.45 -12.63 -12.16
C MET A 121 -18.12 -13.75 -11.35
N VAL A 122 -17.76 -13.87 -10.07
CA VAL A 122 -18.32 -14.88 -9.15
C VAL A 122 -19.04 -14.17 -8.02
N GLY A 123 -20.36 -14.41 -7.92
CA GLY A 123 -21.22 -13.80 -6.91
C GLY A 123 -21.46 -12.31 -7.14
N ASP A 124 -21.91 -11.62 -6.08
CA ASP A 124 -22.26 -10.20 -6.14
C ASP A 124 -21.05 -9.28 -5.95
N THR A 125 -21.23 -8.04 -6.41
CA THR A 125 -20.26 -6.97 -6.15
C THR A 125 -20.26 -6.57 -4.68
N VAL A 126 -19.09 -6.15 -4.20
CA VAL A 126 -18.88 -5.67 -2.84
C VAL A 126 -18.44 -4.22 -2.91
N SER A 127 -18.88 -3.41 -1.93
CA SER A 127 -18.43 -2.02 -1.82
C SER A 127 -16.90 -1.93 -1.80
N GLY A 128 -16.32 -1.04 -2.61
CA GLY A 128 -14.90 -0.76 -2.61
C GLY A 128 -14.47 0.28 -1.58
N MET A 129 -15.39 0.86 -0.81
CA MET A 129 -15.07 1.79 0.27
C MET A 129 -14.07 1.15 1.24
N ALA A 130 -13.01 1.90 1.59
CA ALA A 130 -11.87 1.43 2.40
C ALA A 130 -11.04 0.26 1.81
N ARG A 131 -11.37 -0.22 0.60
CA ARG A 131 -10.64 -1.30 -0.10
C ARG A 131 -9.95 -0.81 -1.37
N CYS A 132 -10.47 0.27 -1.94
CA CYS A 132 -9.97 0.97 -3.11
C CYS A 132 -10.29 2.46 -2.96
N PRO A 133 -9.39 3.37 -3.36
CA PRO A 133 -9.67 4.80 -3.30
C PRO A 133 -10.71 5.22 -4.34
N TYR A 134 -11.27 6.40 -4.11
CA TYR A 134 -12.17 7.09 -5.05
C TYR A 134 -11.37 7.67 -6.23
N ASP A 135 -10.31 8.43 -5.94
CA ASP A 135 -9.43 9.02 -6.96
C ASP A 135 -8.32 8.02 -7.36
N PRO A 136 -8.08 7.78 -8.67
CA PRO A 136 -6.99 6.94 -9.13
C PRO A 136 -5.60 7.40 -8.72
N LYS A 137 -5.37 8.69 -8.43
CA LYS A 137 -4.09 9.27 -7.98
C LYS A 137 -3.72 8.85 -6.56
N HIS A 138 -4.70 8.44 -5.75
CA HIS A 138 -4.45 8.03 -4.39
C HIS A 138 -3.79 6.64 -4.33
N ALA A 139 -2.93 6.50 -3.32
CA ALA A 139 -2.24 5.26 -3.03
C ALA A 139 -3.20 4.20 -2.51
N ASN A 140 -2.91 2.94 -2.82
CA ASN A 140 -3.71 1.82 -2.37
C ASN A 140 -2.82 0.60 -2.16
N VAL A 141 -2.93 -0.01 -0.99
CA VAL A 141 -2.24 -1.23 -0.61
C VAL A 141 -3.27 -2.25 -0.17
N ALA A 142 -3.13 -3.50 -0.60
CA ALA A 142 -4.03 -4.58 -0.21
C ALA A 142 -3.32 -5.95 -0.20
N LEU A 143 -3.65 -6.79 0.78
CA LEU A 143 -3.26 -8.21 0.84
C LEU A 143 -4.32 -9.05 1.56
N PHE A 144 -4.34 -10.36 1.29
CA PHE A 144 -5.10 -11.32 2.09
C PHE A 144 -4.17 -12.04 3.07
N ALA A 145 -4.63 -12.25 4.29
CA ALA A 145 -3.99 -13.07 5.30
C ALA A 145 -5.05 -13.71 6.21
N GLU A 146 -4.90 -14.99 6.53
CA GLU A 146 -5.86 -15.74 7.38
C GLU A 146 -7.33 -15.53 6.97
N GLY A 147 -7.62 -15.60 5.67
CA GLY A 147 -8.96 -15.41 5.11
C GLY A 147 -9.47 -13.96 5.08
N ASN A 148 -8.77 -13.03 5.72
CA ASN A 148 -9.14 -11.63 5.84
C ASN A 148 -8.45 -10.72 4.81
N LEU A 149 -9.15 -9.72 4.28
CA LEU A 149 -8.57 -8.65 3.46
C LEU A 149 -8.07 -7.51 4.34
N PHE A 150 -6.79 -7.20 4.23
CA PHE A 150 -6.15 -6.04 4.84
C PHE A 150 -5.86 -5.00 3.77
N THR A 151 -6.27 -3.76 3.99
CA THR A 151 -6.07 -2.65 3.05
C THR A 151 -5.54 -1.40 3.75
N ALA A 152 -4.82 -0.58 2.99
CA ALA A 152 -4.43 0.76 3.40
C ALA A 152 -4.66 1.74 2.25
N THR A 153 -5.55 2.70 2.44
CA THR A 153 -6.02 3.65 1.42
C THR A 153 -6.68 4.85 2.09
N VAL A 154 -7.26 5.74 1.30
CA VAL A 154 -8.19 6.78 1.76
C VAL A 154 -9.63 6.42 1.39
N THR A 155 -10.60 6.86 2.21
CA THR A 155 -12.03 6.55 2.02
C THR A 155 -12.85 7.71 1.47
N ASP A 156 -12.24 8.87 1.24
CA ASP A 156 -12.89 10.07 0.74
C ASP A 156 -12.12 10.67 -0.45
N PHE A 157 -12.78 11.57 -1.17
CA PHE A 157 -12.20 12.25 -2.32
C PHE A 157 -11.07 13.20 -1.97
N LEU A 158 -11.11 13.79 -0.77
CA LEU A 158 -10.13 14.78 -0.31
C LEU A 158 -8.90 14.13 0.34
N ALA A 159 -8.84 12.80 0.41
CA ALA A 159 -7.80 12.04 1.11
C ALA A 159 -7.63 12.40 2.60
N ILE A 160 -8.70 12.89 3.25
CA ILE A 160 -8.69 13.26 4.66
C ILE A 160 -8.84 12.02 5.56
N ASP A 161 -9.68 11.06 5.16
CA ASP A 161 -9.93 9.83 5.93
C ASP A 161 -9.03 8.70 5.42
N ALA A 162 -7.75 8.78 5.79
CA ALA A 162 -6.78 7.70 5.60
C ALA A 162 -7.03 6.55 6.60
N VAL A 163 -6.98 5.32 6.11
CA VAL A 163 -7.37 4.14 6.88
C VAL A 163 -6.46 2.95 6.62
N ILE A 164 -6.09 2.24 7.68
CA ILE A 164 -5.75 0.81 7.60
C ILE A 164 -6.98 0.02 8.05
N TYR A 165 -7.46 -0.87 7.20
CA TYR A 165 -8.74 -1.55 7.35
C TYR A 165 -8.59 -3.07 7.19
N ARG A 166 -9.26 -3.84 8.05
CA ARG A 166 -9.49 -5.27 7.86
C ARG A 166 -10.96 -5.52 7.61
N SER A 167 -11.24 -6.31 6.60
CA SER A 167 -12.59 -6.70 6.23
C SER A 167 -12.58 -8.02 5.46
N LEU A 168 -13.75 -8.48 5.02
CA LEU A 168 -13.93 -9.71 4.23
C LEU A 168 -13.30 -10.92 4.92
N GLY A 169 -14.07 -11.63 5.74
CA GLY A 169 -13.62 -12.78 6.50
C GLY A 169 -14.48 -12.95 7.74
N ASP A 170 -14.14 -13.94 8.57
CA ASP A 170 -14.90 -14.24 9.79
C ASP A 170 -14.50 -13.35 10.97
N SER A 171 -13.35 -12.66 10.88
CA SER A 171 -12.89 -11.74 11.92
C SER A 171 -13.65 -10.40 11.86
N PRO A 172 -13.83 -9.71 12.99
CA PRO A 172 -14.50 -8.42 13.01
C PRO A 172 -13.77 -7.42 12.11
N ALA A 173 -14.55 -6.58 11.42
CA ALA A 173 -13.99 -5.50 10.63
C ALA A 173 -13.39 -4.45 11.56
N LEU A 174 -12.11 -4.13 11.37
CA LEU A 174 -11.36 -3.18 12.19
C LEU A 174 -10.76 -2.08 11.34
N ARG A 175 -10.80 -0.85 11.85
CA ARG A 175 -10.21 0.32 11.21
C ARG A 175 -9.33 1.13 12.15
N THR A 176 -8.48 1.98 11.60
CA THR A 176 -7.79 3.02 12.37
C THR A 176 -8.76 4.13 12.78
N VAL A 177 -8.43 4.84 13.86
CA VAL A 177 -9.20 5.98 14.37
C VAL A 177 -9.26 7.08 13.31
N LYS A 178 -10.45 7.66 13.11
CA LYS A 178 -10.66 8.76 12.16
C LYS A 178 -10.17 10.09 12.74
N HIS A 179 -9.64 10.95 11.87
CA HIS A 179 -9.30 12.34 12.19
C HIS A 179 -8.32 12.52 13.36
N ASP A 180 -7.54 11.49 13.69
CA ASP A 180 -6.49 11.57 14.69
C ASP A 180 -5.11 11.61 14.01
N SER A 181 -4.48 12.78 14.05
CA SER A 181 -3.16 13.01 13.46
C SER A 181 -2.03 12.18 14.09
N LYS A 182 -2.22 11.65 15.31
CA LYS A 182 -1.28 10.72 15.93
C LYS A 182 -1.30 9.35 15.23
N TRP A 183 -2.45 8.96 14.66
CA TRP A 183 -2.55 7.75 13.82
C TRP A 183 -2.00 8.01 12.43
N PHE A 184 -2.51 9.03 11.75
CA PHE A 184 -2.06 9.41 10.41
C PHE A 184 -2.16 10.91 10.16
N ARG A 185 -1.14 11.48 9.51
CA ARG A 185 -1.22 12.82 8.93
C ARG A 185 -0.76 12.81 7.48
N GLU A 186 -1.73 12.88 6.56
CA GLU A 186 -1.52 12.86 5.11
C GLU A 186 -0.60 11.70 4.66
N PRO A 187 -0.94 10.43 4.97
CA PRO A 187 -0.08 9.31 4.64
C PRO A 187 -0.15 8.96 3.15
N TYR A 188 0.98 8.52 2.60
CA TYR A 188 1.05 7.85 1.30
C TYR A 188 1.51 6.40 1.51
N PHE A 189 0.57 5.47 1.35
CA PHE A 189 0.81 4.03 1.52
C PHE A 189 1.64 3.46 0.36
N VAL A 190 2.66 2.67 0.68
CA VAL A 190 3.62 2.13 -0.29
C VAL A 190 3.41 0.64 -0.50
N SER A 191 3.37 -0.13 0.59
CA SER A 191 3.25 -1.59 0.53
C SER A 191 2.78 -2.18 1.86
N ALA A 192 2.45 -3.47 1.84
CA ALA A 192 2.21 -4.26 3.04
C ALA A 192 2.75 -5.67 2.87
N VAL A 193 3.19 -6.28 3.97
CA VAL A 193 3.69 -7.65 4.02
C VAL A 193 3.15 -8.36 5.25
N GLU A 194 2.90 -9.65 5.12
CA GLU A 194 2.62 -10.54 6.26
C GLU A 194 3.93 -11.11 6.79
N TRP A 195 4.15 -11.02 8.10
CA TRP A 195 5.30 -11.64 8.76
C TRP A 195 4.94 -12.04 10.19
N GLY A 196 5.08 -13.34 10.50
CA GLY A 196 4.67 -13.90 11.78
C GLY A 196 3.17 -13.68 12.07
N PRO A 197 2.79 -13.22 13.28
CA PRO A 197 1.40 -12.98 13.65
C PRO A 197 0.87 -11.58 13.24
N HIS A 198 1.67 -10.79 12.51
CA HIS A 198 1.36 -9.40 12.19
C HIS A 198 1.27 -9.13 10.69
N ILE A 199 0.54 -8.07 10.35
CA ILE A 199 0.64 -7.40 9.05
C ILE A 199 1.40 -6.10 9.23
N TYR A 200 2.42 -5.88 8.41
CA TYR A 200 3.21 -4.67 8.38
C TYR A 200 2.83 -3.80 7.19
N PHE A 201 2.64 -2.50 7.43
CA PHE A 201 2.29 -1.50 6.42
C PHE A 201 3.40 -0.46 6.33
N PHE A 202 3.91 -0.24 5.14
CA PHE A 202 4.97 0.73 4.86
C PHE A 202 4.37 1.94 4.17
N PHE A 203 4.69 3.13 4.66
CA PHE A 203 4.14 4.38 4.16
C PHE A 203 5.05 5.55 4.53
N ARG A 204 4.76 6.73 3.97
CA ARG A 204 5.34 8.00 4.43
C ARG A 204 4.23 8.95 4.83
N GLU A 205 4.47 9.81 5.80
CA GLU A 205 3.47 10.76 6.33
C GLU A 205 4.17 12.02 6.85
N ILE A 206 3.39 13.06 7.15
CA ILE A 206 3.90 14.23 7.87
C ILE A 206 4.13 13.85 9.34
N ALA A 207 5.34 14.09 9.84
CA ALA A 207 5.74 13.75 11.20
C ALA A 207 5.17 14.76 12.22
N MET A 208 4.27 14.30 13.09
CA MET A 208 3.76 15.10 14.21
C MET A 208 4.84 15.46 15.23
N GLU A 209 5.87 14.62 15.37
CA GLU A 209 6.99 14.87 16.29
C GLU A 209 7.93 15.98 15.83
N PHE A 210 7.77 16.48 14.61
CA PHE A 210 8.53 17.61 14.07
C PHE A 210 7.61 18.80 13.76
N ASN A 211 6.38 18.84 14.27
CA ASN A 211 5.40 19.88 13.92
C ASN A 211 5.81 21.31 14.33
N TYR A 212 6.77 21.48 15.25
CA TYR A 212 7.37 22.77 15.60
C TYR A 212 8.45 23.21 14.60
N LEU A 213 8.96 22.27 13.80
CA LEU A 213 9.75 22.53 12.61
C LEU A 213 8.80 22.53 11.41
N GLU A 214 9.25 23.07 10.27
CA GLU A 214 8.49 23.04 9.02
C GLU A 214 7.95 21.62 8.69
N LYS A 215 6.97 21.49 7.79
CA LYS A 215 6.36 20.20 7.41
C LYS A 215 7.41 19.14 7.01
N VAL A 216 7.85 18.31 7.96
CA VAL A 216 8.79 17.20 7.72
C VAL A 216 8.02 15.94 7.39
N VAL A 217 8.24 15.39 6.20
CA VAL A 217 7.74 14.06 5.82
C VAL A 217 8.75 13.00 6.25
N VAL A 218 8.29 11.92 6.85
CA VAL A 218 9.11 10.77 7.25
C VAL A 218 8.51 9.46 6.76
N SER A 219 9.36 8.45 6.63
CA SER A 219 8.94 7.09 6.33
C SER A 219 8.65 6.30 7.60
N ARG A 220 7.62 5.46 7.54
CA ARG A 220 7.10 4.67 8.65
C ARG A 220 6.85 3.22 8.25
N VAL A 221 6.93 2.38 9.26
CA VAL A 221 6.32 1.06 9.25
C VAL A 221 5.31 1.00 10.40
N ALA A 222 4.09 0.57 10.10
CA ALA A 222 3.10 0.21 11.11
C ALA A 222 2.89 -1.30 11.15
N ARG A 223 2.45 -1.82 12.29
CA ARG A 223 2.01 -3.20 12.43
C ARG A 223 0.63 -3.28 13.08
N VAL A 224 -0.11 -4.34 12.75
CA VAL A 224 -1.34 -4.78 13.43
C VAL A 224 -1.31 -6.28 13.62
N CYS A 225 -1.92 -6.80 14.67
CA CYS A 225 -2.10 -8.24 14.88
C CYS A 225 -3.17 -8.78 13.93
N LYS A 226 -2.91 -9.92 13.28
CA LYS A 226 -3.90 -10.57 12.41
C LYS A 226 -5.20 -10.93 13.15
N ARG A 227 -5.08 -11.31 14.42
CA ARG A 227 -6.17 -11.78 15.29
C ARG A 227 -6.72 -10.72 16.26
N ASP A 228 -6.36 -9.45 16.10
CA ASP A 228 -6.94 -8.35 16.90
C ASP A 228 -8.47 -8.40 16.82
N GLN A 229 -9.17 -8.32 17.95
CA GLN A 229 -10.65 -8.37 18.00
C GLN A 229 -11.28 -6.98 18.10
N GLY A 230 -10.46 -5.95 18.20
CA GLY A 230 -10.86 -4.58 18.43
C GLY A 230 -11.12 -4.28 19.89
N GLY A 231 -11.50 -3.02 20.16
CA GLY A 231 -11.84 -2.58 21.49
C GLY A 231 -13.24 -3.02 21.93
N SER A 232 -13.51 -2.81 23.21
CA SER A 232 -14.85 -2.97 23.79
C SER A 232 -15.87 -2.04 23.13
N GLN A 233 -17.16 -2.31 23.31
CA GLN A 233 -18.24 -1.44 22.85
C GLN A 233 -18.14 0.01 23.39
N ARG A 234 -17.49 0.21 24.55
CA ARG A 234 -17.34 1.54 25.17
C ARG A 234 -16.11 2.30 24.69
N VAL A 235 -15.07 1.59 24.26
CA VAL A 235 -13.75 2.14 23.96
C VAL A 235 -13.16 1.40 22.77
N LEU A 236 -12.85 2.14 21.70
CA LEU A 236 -12.27 1.61 20.46
C LEU A 236 -13.14 0.54 19.76
N GLU A 237 -14.47 0.66 19.82
CA GLU A 237 -15.37 -0.25 19.11
C GLU A 237 -15.04 -0.28 17.61
N LYS A 238 -14.82 -1.48 17.05
CA LYS A 238 -14.41 -1.70 15.64
C LYS A 238 -13.13 -0.97 15.24
N GLN A 239 -12.28 -0.63 16.21
CA GLN A 239 -10.98 0.00 15.99
C GLN A 239 -9.83 -0.91 16.41
N TRP A 240 -8.68 -0.78 15.75
CA TRP A 240 -7.48 -1.54 16.11
C TRP A 240 -7.04 -1.25 17.56
N THR A 241 -6.68 -2.29 18.29
CA THR A 241 -6.05 -2.17 19.61
C THR A 241 -4.55 -2.51 19.58
N SER A 242 -4.11 -3.16 18.51
CA SER A 242 -2.72 -3.57 18.25
C SER A 242 -1.97 -2.69 17.25
N PHE A 243 -2.58 -1.59 16.78
CA PHE A 243 -1.93 -0.68 15.85
C PHE A 243 -0.77 0.05 16.52
N LEU A 244 0.44 -0.15 15.98
CA LEU A 244 1.64 0.58 16.37
C LEU A 244 2.38 1.06 15.12
N LYS A 245 3.09 2.19 15.19
CA LYS A 245 3.97 2.66 14.11
C LYS A 245 5.33 3.13 14.60
N ALA A 246 6.35 2.96 13.77
CA ALA A 246 7.73 3.35 14.02
C ALA A 246 8.33 4.04 12.79
N ARG A 247 9.35 4.89 13.01
CA ARG A 247 10.10 5.55 11.93
C ARG A 247 11.06 4.55 11.28
N LEU A 248 11.11 4.54 9.95
CA LEU A 248 12.17 3.87 9.19
C LEU A 248 13.36 4.82 9.06
N ASN A 249 14.53 4.35 9.49
CA ASN A 249 15.77 5.11 9.36
C ASN A 249 16.57 4.62 8.15
N CYS A 250 16.61 5.43 7.10
CA CYS A 250 17.52 5.26 5.98
C CYS A 250 18.43 6.48 5.93
N SER A 251 19.65 6.34 6.42
CA SER A 251 20.61 7.45 6.50
C SER A 251 22.05 7.00 6.30
N VAL A 252 22.90 7.95 5.93
CA VAL A 252 24.35 7.78 5.91
C VAL A 252 24.91 8.40 7.20
N PRO A 253 25.72 7.66 7.97
CA PRO A 253 26.36 8.19 9.18
C PRO A 253 27.44 9.22 8.83
N GLY A 254 27.64 10.18 9.73
CA GLY A 254 28.62 11.26 9.64
C GLY A 254 28.51 12.17 10.88
N ASP A 255 29.19 13.33 10.89
CA ASP A 255 29.07 14.31 11.99
C ASP A 255 27.61 14.71 12.26
N SER A 256 26.83 14.80 11.18
CA SER A 256 25.37 14.80 11.21
C SER A 256 24.85 13.74 10.24
N HIS A 257 23.81 12.99 10.63
CA HIS A 257 23.22 11.96 9.77
C HIS A 257 22.51 12.60 8.58
N PHE A 258 22.78 12.08 7.38
CA PHE A 258 22.06 12.49 6.16
C PHE A 258 20.91 11.52 5.88
N TYR A 259 19.66 11.99 5.95
CA TYR A 259 18.47 11.14 5.89
C TYR A 259 17.79 11.14 4.51
N PHE A 260 17.45 9.94 4.04
CA PHE A 260 16.56 9.71 2.89
C PHE A 260 15.15 9.42 3.43
N ASN A 261 14.35 10.47 3.61
CA ASN A 261 13.09 10.37 4.34
C ASN A 261 11.89 9.87 3.51
N LEU A 262 11.96 9.86 2.18
CA LEU A 262 10.81 9.56 1.32
C LEU A 262 10.87 8.13 0.76
N LEU A 263 10.16 7.19 1.38
CA LEU A 263 10.00 5.82 0.87
C LEU A 263 9.11 5.82 -0.37
N HIS A 264 9.58 5.18 -1.45
CA HIS A 264 8.87 5.03 -2.72
C HIS A 264 8.37 3.63 -2.98
N SER A 265 9.15 2.61 -2.62
CA SER A 265 8.80 1.20 -2.85
C SER A 265 9.52 0.28 -1.88
N THR A 266 8.98 -0.92 -1.68
CA THR A 266 9.66 -1.98 -0.94
C THR A 266 9.72 -3.27 -1.77
N SER A 267 10.70 -4.12 -1.48
CA SER A 267 10.69 -5.50 -1.96
C SER A 267 9.65 -6.34 -1.22
N PRO A 268 9.30 -7.54 -1.74
CA PRO A 268 8.83 -8.63 -0.88
C PRO A 268 9.89 -8.99 0.16
N ILE A 269 9.50 -9.76 1.18
CA ILE A 269 10.47 -10.34 2.11
C ILE A 269 11.39 -11.29 1.34
N ILE A 270 12.69 -11.08 1.46
CA ILE A 270 13.73 -11.90 0.85
C ILE A 270 14.56 -12.55 1.96
N ARG A 271 14.89 -13.82 1.78
CA ARG A 271 15.78 -14.54 2.70
C ARG A 271 17.22 -14.31 2.25
N MET A 272 18.03 -13.65 3.08
CA MET A 272 19.46 -13.41 2.83
C MET A 272 20.26 -13.83 4.06
N HIS A 273 21.24 -14.73 3.88
CA HIS A 273 22.11 -15.21 4.96
C HIS A 273 21.35 -15.69 6.21
N GLY A 274 20.21 -16.38 6.03
CA GLY A 274 19.40 -16.85 7.16
C GLY A 274 18.66 -15.73 7.90
N ARG A 275 18.45 -14.58 7.27
CA ARG A 275 17.63 -13.47 7.80
C ARG A 275 16.54 -13.07 6.82
N ASP A 276 15.41 -12.63 7.36
CA ASP A 276 14.28 -12.12 6.58
C ASP A 276 14.46 -10.62 6.41
N ILE A 277 14.72 -10.18 5.19
CA ILE A 277 15.07 -8.80 4.86
C ILE A 277 13.98 -8.19 3.98
N ILE A 278 13.69 -6.91 4.20
CA ILE A 278 12.95 -6.08 3.26
C ILE A 278 13.85 -4.93 2.79
N LEU A 279 13.92 -4.73 1.47
CA LEU A 279 14.62 -3.60 0.87
C LEU A 279 13.63 -2.47 0.64
N GLY A 280 14.01 -1.24 0.98
CA GLY A 280 13.24 -0.03 0.70
C GLY A 280 14.02 0.93 -0.18
N VAL A 281 13.36 1.52 -1.17
CA VAL A 281 13.92 2.60 -2.01
C VAL A 281 13.45 3.93 -1.47
N PHE A 282 14.39 4.79 -1.11
CA PHE A 282 14.13 6.10 -0.51
C PHE A 282 14.71 7.22 -1.36
N SER A 283 14.15 8.41 -1.24
CA SER A 283 14.77 9.65 -1.74
C SER A 283 14.82 10.73 -0.66
N THR A 284 15.60 11.77 -0.96
CA THR A 284 15.54 13.04 -0.26
C THR A 284 14.24 13.80 -0.59
N PRO A 285 13.82 14.76 0.25
CA PRO A 285 12.72 15.69 -0.06
C PRO A 285 12.96 16.51 -1.33
N ALA A 286 11.88 16.92 -2.01
CA ALA A 286 11.95 17.67 -3.27
C ALA A 286 12.62 19.05 -3.16
N ASN A 287 12.63 19.63 -1.96
CA ASN A 287 13.25 20.91 -1.64
C ASN A 287 14.71 20.79 -1.16
N SER A 288 15.30 19.58 -1.18
CA SER A 288 16.73 19.40 -0.87
C SER A 288 17.53 18.96 -2.08
N ILE A 289 18.83 18.71 -1.89
CA ILE A 289 19.68 18.09 -2.90
C ILE A 289 19.07 16.74 -3.30
N PRO A 290 18.79 16.50 -4.61
CA PRO A 290 18.22 15.24 -5.06
C PRO A 290 19.17 14.08 -4.78
N GLY A 291 18.68 13.07 -4.10
CA GLY A 291 19.42 11.85 -3.80
C GLY A 291 18.49 10.68 -3.55
N SER A 292 18.96 9.48 -3.87
CA SER A 292 18.23 8.24 -3.65
C SER A 292 19.11 7.23 -2.93
N ALA A 293 18.50 6.38 -2.10
CA ALA A 293 19.18 5.32 -1.38
C ALA A 293 18.34 4.04 -1.37
N VAL A 294 19.02 2.90 -1.23
CA VAL A 294 18.37 1.61 -0.96
C VAL A 294 18.83 1.16 0.41
N CYS A 295 17.89 0.99 1.34
CA CYS A 295 18.16 0.51 2.69
C CYS A 295 17.58 -0.88 2.89
N ALA A 296 18.29 -1.73 3.63
CA ALA A 296 17.85 -3.07 4.01
C ALA A 296 17.39 -3.06 5.47
N PHE A 297 16.22 -3.62 5.74
CA PHE A 297 15.68 -3.77 7.09
C PHE A 297 15.50 -5.25 7.40
N ASP A 298 16.09 -5.68 8.52
CA ASP A 298 15.87 -7.00 9.08
C ASP A 298 14.52 -7.05 9.79
N MET A 299 13.68 -8.03 9.46
CA MET A 299 12.33 -8.13 9.99
C MET A 299 12.30 -8.45 11.49
N GLU A 300 13.28 -9.18 12.01
CA GLU A 300 13.38 -9.44 13.46
C GLU A 300 13.75 -8.16 14.20
N GLN A 301 14.70 -7.39 13.69
CA GLN A 301 15.05 -6.08 14.25
C GLN A 301 13.87 -5.10 14.18
N LEU A 302 13.17 -5.07 13.05
CA LEU A 302 11.98 -4.24 12.86
C LEU A 302 10.87 -4.63 13.85
N ALA A 303 10.65 -5.93 14.09
CA ALA A 303 9.69 -6.40 15.08
C ALA A 303 10.08 -6.01 16.51
N ALA A 304 11.37 -6.07 16.85
CA ALA A 304 11.89 -5.70 18.16
C ALA A 304 11.73 -4.20 18.49
N VAL A 305 11.74 -3.31 17.48
CA VAL A 305 11.49 -1.87 17.68
C VAL A 305 10.16 -1.60 18.39
N PHE A 306 9.14 -2.40 18.08
CA PHE A 306 7.81 -2.25 18.68
C PHE A 306 7.70 -2.81 20.10
N ASP A 307 8.75 -3.46 20.62
CA ASP A 307 8.88 -3.82 22.03
C ASP A 307 9.68 -2.76 22.82
N GLY A 308 10.14 -1.71 22.16
CA GLY A 308 10.81 -0.58 22.79
C GLY A 308 9.85 0.39 23.48
N ARG A 309 10.39 1.53 23.91
CA ARG A 309 9.62 2.58 24.59
C ARG A 309 8.71 3.32 23.62
N PHE A 310 7.49 3.61 24.07
CA PHE A 310 6.55 4.44 23.33
C PHE A 310 6.98 5.91 23.38
N LYS A 311 6.55 6.70 22.40
CA LYS A 311 6.65 8.15 22.45
C LYS A 311 5.33 8.75 22.91
N GLU A 312 5.40 9.72 23.82
CA GLU A 312 4.27 10.49 24.31
C GLU A 312 4.50 11.99 24.11
N GLN A 313 3.40 12.69 23.87
CA GLN A 313 3.31 14.13 23.96
C GLN A 313 2.19 14.46 24.96
N LYS A 314 2.55 15.02 26.13
CA LYS A 314 1.62 15.27 27.25
C LYS A 314 0.61 16.38 26.94
N SER A 315 1.07 17.47 26.33
CA SER A 315 0.23 18.55 25.80
C SER A 315 0.66 18.88 24.36
N PRO A 316 -0.19 19.52 23.53
CA PRO A 316 0.18 19.90 22.16
C PRO A 316 1.48 20.72 22.04
N GLU A 317 1.84 21.46 23.09
CA GLU A 317 3.03 22.32 23.20
C GLU A 317 4.25 21.57 23.78
N SER A 318 4.02 20.41 24.40
CA SER A 318 5.09 19.61 25.00
C SER A 318 5.95 18.94 23.92
N ILE A 319 7.25 18.80 24.20
CA ILE A 319 8.13 17.96 23.38
C ILE A 319 7.74 16.48 23.49
N TRP A 320 8.06 15.72 22.44
CA TRP A 320 7.87 14.28 22.42
C TRP A 320 8.93 13.60 23.28
N THR A 321 8.51 12.81 24.26
CA THR A 321 9.40 12.13 25.21
C THR A 321 9.11 10.62 25.26
N PRO A 322 10.11 9.79 25.61
CA PRO A 322 9.87 8.37 25.82
C PRO A 322 9.00 8.14 27.06
N VAL A 323 8.00 7.28 26.93
CA VAL A 323 7.17 6.81 28.04
C VAL A 323 8.02 5.89 28.94
N PRO A 324 8.05 6.11 30.27
CA PRO A 324 8.71 5.22 31.21
C PRO A 324 8.12 3.81 31.18
N ASP A 325 8.94 2.77 31.35
CA ASP A 325 8.47 1.39 31.25
C ASP A 325 7.49 1.00 32.37
N GLU A 326 7.55 1.70 33.51
CA GLU A 326 6.73 1.45 34.69
C GLU A 326 5.25 1.80 34.47
N VAL A 327 4.96 2.75 33.57
CA VAL A 327 3.59 3.21 33.29
C VAL A 327 2.95 2.51 32.10
N ILE A 328 3.67 1.63 31.41
CA ILE A 328 3.15 0.86 30.28
C ILE A 328 2.17 -0.20 30.80
N PRO A 329 0.90 -0.20 30.36
CA PRO A 329 -0.07 -1.21 30.78
C PRO A 329 0.40 -2.64 30.49
N LYS A 330 0.08 -3.56 31.40
CA LYS A 330 0.32 -5.00 31.26
C LYS A 330 -1.00 -5.75 31.01
N PRO A 331 -1.05 -6.74 30.09
CA PRO A 331 0.02 -7.12 29.17
C PRO A 331 0.35 -5.95 28.23
N ARG A 332 1.62 -5.85 27.79
CA ARG A 332 1.95 -5.00 26.63
C ARG A 332 0.98 -5.37 25.51
N CYS A 333 0.69 -4.47 24.57
CA CYS A 333 -0.22 -4.72 23.43
C CYS A 333 0.30 -5.81 22.45
N ARG A 334 0.66 -6.99 22.97
CA ARG A 334 0.73 -8.30 22.37
C ARG A 334 -0.58 -8.96 22.77
N TRP A 335 -1.47 -9.14 21.83
CA TRP A 335 -2.52 -10.14 22.02
C TRP A 335 -1.82 -11.50 22.15
N GLN A 336 -2.05 -12.18 23.27
CA GLN A 336 -1.60 -13.57 23.50
C GLN A 336 -2.32 -14.52 22.55
#